data_AF-A0A383EY88-F1
#
_entry.id   AF-A0A383EY88-F1
#
_cell.length_a   1.000
_cell.length_b   1.000
_cell.length_c   1.000
_cell.angle_alpha   90.00
_cell.angle_beta   90.00
_cell.angle_gamma   90.00
#
_symmetry.space_group_name_H-M   'P 1'
#
loop_
_entity.id
_entity.type
_entity.pdbx_description
1 polymer ?
#
loop_
_entity_poly.entity_id
_entity_poly.type
_entity_poly.pdbx_seq_one_letter_code
_entity_poly.pdbx_strand_id
1 'polypeptide(L)' 'MGIQKVGIVGGGQMGGGVAELTAKAGLATVVRE' A
#
# COMPACT_ATOMS: atom_id res chain seq x y z
N MET A 1 11.22 -2.93 16.04
CA MET A 1 10.82 -3.54 14.76
C MET A 1 9.48 -2.93 14.35
N GLY A 2 9.41 -2.27 13.19
CA GLY A 2 8.17 -1.66 12.66
C GLY A 2 7.56 -2.50 11.54
N ILE A 3 6.46 -2.02 10.97
CA ILE A 3 5.85 -2.62 9.77
C ILE A 3 6.84 -2.53 8.61
N GLN A 4 7.00 -3.64 7.88
CA GLN A 4 7.89 -3.71 6.71
C GLN A 4 7.14 -3.93 5.38
N LYS A 5 5.90 -4.43 5.44
CA LYS A 5 5.10 -4.77 4.26
C LYS A 5 3.63 -4.42 4.50
N VAL A 6 2.99 -3.85 3.48
CA VAL A 6 1.56 -3.49 3.50
C VAL A 6 0.85 -4.14 2.31
N GLY A 7 -0.28 -4.78 2.59
CA GLY A 7 -1.20 -5.28 1.58
C GLY A 7 -2.43 -4.39 1.49
N ILE A 8 -2.80 -3.99 0.28
CA ILE A 8 -4.03 -3.24 -0.02
C ILE A 8 -4.97 -4.17 -0.80
N VAL A 9 -6.22 -4.26 -0.36
CA VAL A 9 -7.29 -4.99 -1.04
C VAL A 9 -8.27 -3.98 -1.64
N GLY A 10 -8.48 -4.05 -2.95
CA GLY A 10 -9.25 -3.10 -3.75
C GLY A 10 -8.38 -1.98 -4.35
N GLY A 11 -8.49 -1.76 -5.67
CA GLY A 11 -7.69 -0.78 -6.44
C GLY A 11 -8.41 0.52 -6.81
N GLY A 12 -9.58 0.79 -6.23
CA GLY A 12 -10.29 2.06 -6.44
C GLY A 12 -9.49 3.27 -5.93
N GLN A 13 -9.99 4.49 -6.12
CA GLN A 13 -9.26 5.74 -5.79
C GLN A 13 -8.64 5.74 -4.38
N MET A 14 -9.37 5.24 -3.38
CA MET A 14 -8.87 5.12 -2.00
C MET A 14 -7.71 4.11 -1.90
N GLY A 15 -7.87 2.91 -2.48
CA GLY A 15 -6.84 1.87 -2.45
C GLY A 15 -5.57 2.28 -3.18
N GLY A 16 -5.71 2.91 -4.34
CA GLY A 16 -4.59 3.48 -5.10
C GLY A 16 -3.84 4.56 -4.32
N GLY A 17 -4.56 5.50 -3.68
CA GLY A 17 -3.93 6.54 -2.85
C GLY A 17 -3.17 5.98 -1.65
N VAL A 18 -3.70 4.95 -0.98
CA VAL A 18 -3.01 4.27 0.13
C VAL A 18 -1.78 3.51 -0.36
N ALA A 19 -1.87 2.84 -1.52
CA ALA A 19 -0.74 2.15 -2.13
C ALA A 19 0.39 3.14 -2.48
N GLU A 20 0.06 4.30 -3.04
CA GLU A 20 1.04 5.35 -3.36
C GLU A 20 1.71 5.91 -2.09
N LEU A 21 0.92 6.23 -1.07
CA LEU A 21 1.40 6.73 0.22
C LEU A 21 2.41 5.75 0.85
N THR A 22 2.05 4.47 0.93
CA THR A 22 2.85 3.44 1.61
C THR A 22 4.10 3.08 0.82
N ALA A 23 4.04 3.07 -0.51
CA ALA A 23 5.21 2.92 -1.36
C ALA A 23 6.19 4.11 -1.17
N LYS A 24 5.69 5.35 -1.12
CA LYS A 24 6.51 6.55 -0.87
C LYS A 24 7.13 6.56 0.53
N ALA A 25 6.47 5.94 1.50
CA ALA A 25 7.00 5.75 2.85
C ALA A 25 8.09 4.65 2.93
N GLY A 26 8.43 3.99 1.81
CA GLY A 26 9.45 2.95 1.74
C GLY A 26 8.99 1.57 2.19
N LEU A 27 7.68 1.36 2.34
CA LEU A 27 7.13 0.06 2.72
C LEU A 27 6.99 -0.83 1.47
N ALA A 28 7.31 -2.12 1.62
CA ALA A 28 7.02 -3.09 0.57
C ALA A 28 5.51 -3.20 0.40
N THR A 29 4.99 -2.66 -0.71
CA THR A 29 3.56 -2.45 -0.90
C THR A 29 3.01 -3.37 -1.98
N VAL A 30 1.91 -4.08 -1.70
CA VAL A 30 1.28 -5.02 -2.63
C VAL A 30 -0.20 -4.70 -2.73
N VAL A 31 -0.72 -4.55 -3.95
CA VAL A 31 -2.14 -4.34 -4.22
C VAL A 31 -2.75 -5.63 -4.79
N ARG A 32 -3.94 -5.98 -4.32
CA ARG A 32 -4.81 -7.01 -4.90
C ARG A 32 -6.18 -6.42 -5.15
N GLU A 33 -6.60 -6.43 -6.39
CA GLU A 33 -7.90 -5.88 -6.84
C GLU A 33 -8.99 -6.94 -6.80
#